data_AF-A0A397SUJ6-F1
#
_entry.id   AF-A0A397SUJ6-F1
#
_cell.length_a   1.000
_cell.length_b   1.000
_cell.length_c   1.000
_cell.angle_alpha   90.00
_cell.angle_beta   90.00
_cell.angle_gamma   90.00
#
_symmetry.space_group_name_H-M   'P 1'
#
loop_
_entity.id
_entity.type
_entity.pdbx_description
1 polymer ?
#
loop_
_entity_poly.entity_id
_entity_poly.type
_entity_poly.pdbx_seq_one_letter_code
_entity_poly.pdbx_strand_id
1 'polypeptide(L)'
;MADNNNLNLVNPDYYIVSPISPPGQLEAIVQQAKALQASAEAQNKLIMALQTQISLPRSNQNVTYTAENVVLNKHTNWFVPTRPQQKPCFVCHYYGHIFENCPNIHSNAYNRCIRCWQHDHTFQNCQLPKEQTVRPPFKNNFLYPNELLHRTF
;
A
#
# COMPACT_ATOMS: atom_id res chain seq x y z
N MET A 1 84.11 -32.71 -57.91
CA MET A 1 83.80 -31.45 -57.20
C MET A 1 82.87 -31.85 -56.06
N ALA A 2 83.43 -32.00 -54.85
CA ALA A 2 83.25 -31.04 -53.75
C ALA A 2 81.78 -31.04 -53.26
N ASP A 3 81.41 -31.10 -52.00
CA ASP A 3 82.11 -31.09 -50.72
C ASP A 3 80.99 -31.22 -49.67
N ASN A 4 81.30 -31.86 -48.53
CA ASN A 4 81.01 -31.37 -47.19
C ASN A 4 79.61 -30.80 -46.81
N ASN A 5 79.07 -31.41 -45.75
CA ASN A 5 78.80 -30.75 -44.46
C ASN A 5 77.56 -29.84 -44.27
N ASN A 6 76.71 -30.30 -43.34
CA ASN A 6 76.66 -29.79 -41.96
C ASN A 6 75.68 -28.62 -41.64
N LEU A 7 74.87 -28.93 -40.62
CA LEU A 7 74.49 -28.10 -39.47
C LEU A 7 73.40 -27.03 -39.58
N ASN A 8 72.60 -27.07 -38.51
CA ASN A 8 72.03 -25.94 -37.76
C ASN A 8 70.78 -25.29 -38.37
N LEU A 9 69.79 -24.82 -37.62
CA LEU A 9 69.62 -24.61 -36.19
C LEU A 9 68.12 -24.27 -35.99
N VAL A 10 67.50 -24.80 -34.92
CA VAL A 10 66.66 -24.04 -33.95
C VAL A 10 65.53 -23.13 -34.49
N ASN A 11 64.27 -23.43 -34.13
CA ASN A 11 63.67 -22.68 -33.00
C ASN A 11 62.46 -23.41 -32.37
N PRO A 12 62.39 -23.48 -31.03
CA PRO A 12 61.20 -23.87 -30.28
C PRO A 12 60.30 -22.62 -30.08
N ASP A 13 59.29 -22.76 -29.23
CA ASP A 13 58.50 -21.68 -28.63
C ASP A 13 57.25 -21.24 -29.39
N TYR A 14 56.13 -21.87 -29.04
CA TYR A 14 54.91 -21.13 -28.72
C TYR A 14 54.20 -21.81 -27.55
N TYR A 15 54.75 -21.61 -26.34
CA TYR A 15 53.95 -21.73 -25.14
C TYR A 15 52.99 -20.54 -25.09
N ILE A 16 51.69 -20.81 -25.15
CA ILE A 16 50.67 -19.81 -24.80
C ILE A 16 50.79 -19.60 -23.29
N VAL A 17 51.61 -18.62 -22.90
CA VAL A 17 51.66 -18.13 -21.52
C VAL A 17 50.34 -17.40 -21.28
N SER A 18 49.42 -18.04 -20.57
CA SER A 18 48.33 -17.32 -19.91
C SER A 18 48.95 -16.28 -18.98
N PRO A 19 48.46 -15.03 -18.95
CA PRO A 19 49.05 -14.02 -18.09
C PRO A 19 48.92 -14.46 -16.64
N ILE A 20 50.05 -14.80 -16.03
CA ILE A 20 50.17 -15.02 -14.60
C ILE A 20 49.89 -13.66 -13.96
N SER A 21 48.67 -13.49 -13.43
CA SER A 21 48.29 -12.32 -12.66
C SER A 21 49.27 -12.19 -11.47
N PRO A 22 49.89 -11.01 -11.26
CA PRO A 22 50.89 -10.82 -10.22
C PRO A 22 50.35 -11.24 -8.85
N PRO A 23 51.19 -11.80 -7.95
CA PRO A 23 50.75 -12.40 -6.68
C PRO A 23 49.89 -11.48 -5.79
N GLY A 24 50.05 -10.15 -5.90
CA GLY A 24 49.19 -9.18 -5.18
C GLY A 24 47.79 -8.97 -5.79
N GLN A 25 47.55 -9.35 -7.05
CA GLN A 25 46.26 -9.15 -7.72
C GLN A 25 45.23 -10.17 -7.25
N LEU A 26 45.63 -11.43 -7.01
CA LEU A 26 44.74 -12.45 -6.46
C LEU A 26 44.31 -12.10 -5.03
N GLU A 27 45.23 -11.60 -4.21
CA GLU A 27 44.94 -11.14 -2.86
C GLU A 27 43.98 -9.94 -2.85
N ALA A 28 44.17 -8.97 -3.76
CA ALA A 28 43.27 -7.84 -3.92
C ALA A 28 41.85 -8.30 -4.33
N ILE A 29 41.74 -9.28 -5.24
CA ILE A 29 40.45 -9.85 -5.65
C ILE A 29 39.77 -10.55 -4.46
N VAL A 30 40.51 -11.33 -3.67
CA VAL A 30 39.99 -12.01 -2.48
C VAL A 30 39.53 -11.00 -1.41
N GLN A 31 40.28 -9.93 -1.20
CA GLN A 31 39.90 -8.86 -0.28
C GLN A 31 38.64 -8.12 -0.75
N GLN A 32 38.54 -7.84 -2.06
CA GLN A 32 37.36 -7.22 -2.64
C GLN A 32 36.11 -8.13 -2.52
N ALA A 33 36.26 -9.43 -2.76
CA ALA A 33 35.18 -10.40 -2.58
C ALA A 33 34.69 -10.47 -1.12
N LYS A 34 35.61 -10.46 -0.15
CA LYS A 34 35.27 -10.41 1.29
C LYS A 34 34.52 -9.13 1.65
N ALA A 35 34.93 -7.99 1.12
CA ALA A 35 34.26 -6.71 1.36
C ALA A 35 32.84 -6.70 0.79
N LEU A 36 32.64 -7.25 -0.42
CA LEU A 36 31.32 -7.39 -1.03
C LEU A 36 30.43 -8.34 -0.23
N GLN A 37 30.97 -9.45 0.26
CA GLN A 37 30.22 -10.38 1.11
C GLN A 37 29.79 -9.72 2.43
N ALA A 38 30.69 -9.01 3.11
CA ALA A 38 30.36 -8.29 4.32
C ALA A 38 29.29 -7.20 4.10
N SER A 39 29.32 -6.54 2.94
CA SER A 39 28.29 -5.57 2.53
C SER A 39 26.93 -6.23 2.33
N ALA A 40 26.88 -7.37 1.63
CA ALA A 40 25.64 -8.13 1.41
C ALA A 40 25.04 -8.63 2.75
N GLU A 41 25.88 -9.10 3.67
CA GLU A 41 25.44 -9.51 5.00
C GLU A 41 24.87 -8.34 5.82
N ALA A 42 25.48 -7.15 5.72
CA ALA A 42 24.97 -5.94 6.36
C ALA A 42 23.61 -5.52 5.78
N GLN A 43 23.44 -5.60 4.45
CA GLN A 43 22.16 -5.34 3.78
C GLN A 43 21.09 -6.36 4.21
N ASN A 44 21.42 -7.65 4.30
CA ASN A 44 20.50 -8.67 4.76
C ASN A 44 20.06 -8.45 6.21
N LYS A 45 20.99 -8.04 7.09
CA LYS A 45 20.65 -7.65 8.47
C LYS A 45 19.70 -6.45 8.51
N LEU A 46 19.91 -5.46 7.64
CA LEU A 46 19.03 -4.31 7.52
C LEU A 46 17.64 -4.71 7.00
N ILE A 47 17.57 -5.55 5.96
CA ILE A 47 16.32 -6.09 5.42
C ILE A 47 15.55 -6.84 6.51
N MET A 48 16.22 -7.71 7.26
CA MET A 48 15.60 -8.45 8.36
C MET A 48 15.08 -7.51 9.45
N ALA A 49 15.86 -6.48 9.84
CA ALA A 49 15.45 -5.48 10.83
C ALA A 49 14.24 -4.66 10.37
N LEU A 50 14.22 -4.24 9.10
CA LEU A 50 13.08 -3.53 8.49
C LEU A 50 11.85 -4.43 8.40
N GLN A 51 12.02 -5.70 8.01
CA GLN A 51 10.94 -6.68 8.03
C GLN A 51 10.41 -6.90 9.46
N THR A 52 11.27 -6.92 10.49
CA THR A 52 10.81 -7.04 11.88
C THR A 52 10.01 -5.82 12.35
N GLN A 53 10.37 -4.61 11.91
CA GLN A 53 9.59 -3.40 12.20
C GLN A 53 8.25 -3.37 11.46
N ILE A 54 8.16 -3.93 10.25
CA ILE A 54 6.91 -4.11 9.52
C ILE A 54 6.06 -5.23 10.16
N SER A 55 6.72 -6.21 10.79
CA SER A 55 6.09 -7.35 11.49
C SER A 55 5.75 -7.07 12.95
N LEU A 56 6.11 -5.90 13.50
CA LEU A 56 5.52 -5.45 14.76
C LEU A 56 4.01 -5.42 14.54
N PRO A 57 3.21 -6.05 15.41
CA PRO A 57 1.77 -5.90 15.31
C PRO A 57 1.52 -4.39 15.47
N ARG A 58 1.09 -3.72 14.38
CA ARG A 58 0.29 -2.50 14.51
C ARG A 58 -0.67 -2.84 15.64
N SER A 59 -0.60 -2.10 16.76
CA SER A 59 -1.40 -2.36 17.95
C SER A 59 -2.76 -2.87 17.51
N ASN A 60 -3.32 -3.92 18.10
CA ASN A 60 -4.69 -4.38 17.85
C ASN A 60 -5.65 -3.19 17.98
N GLN A 61 -5.75 -2.37 16.94
CA GLN A 61 -6.74 -1.34 16.79
C GLN A 61 -7.92 -2.19 16.36
N ASN A 62 -8.82 -2.46 17.30
CA ASN A 62 -10.13 -2.98 16.96
C ASN A 62 -10.70 -2.00 15.95
N VAL A 63 -10.56 -2.32 14.66
CA VAL A 63 -11.00 -1.47 13.57
C VAL A 63 -12.52 -1.53 13.61
N THR A 64 -13.13 -0.44 14.06
CA THR A 64 -14.58 -0.33 14.08
C THR A 64 -15.05 0.09 12.69
N TYR A 65 -16.10 -0.56 12.20
CA TYR A 65 -16.70 -0.27 10.90
C TYR A 65 -18.09 0.33 11.09
N THR A 66 -18.43 1.35 10.31
CA THR A 66 -19.77 1.97 10.29
C THR A 66 -20.69 1.31 9.28
N ALA A 67 -20.12 0.67 8.24
CA ALA A 67 -20.78 -0.18 7.26
C ALA A 67 -19.74 -1.13 6.65
N GLU A 68 -20.17 -2.03 5.77
CA GLU A 68 -19.28 -2.91 5.01
C GLU A 68 -18.17 -2.11 4.30
N ASN A 69 -16.91 -2.43 4.64
CA ASN A 69 -15.70 -1.76 4.14
C ASN A 69 -15.66 -0.24 4.38
N VAL A 70 -16.37 0.26 5.39
CA VAL A 70 -16.33 1.67 5.81
C VAL A 70 -15.84 1.77 7.24
N VAL A 71 -14.61 2.26 7.40
CA VAL A 71 -13.96 2.38 8.70
C VAL A 71 -14.45 3.63 9.43
N LEU A 72 -14.64 3.51 10.75
CA LEU A 72 -14.83 4.63 11.65
C LEU A 72 -13.53 5.42 11.78
N ASN A 73 -13.53 6.69 11.38
CA ASN A 73 -12.33 7.52 11.34
C ASN A 73 -12.68 8.99 11.63
N LYS A 74 -11.87 9.65 12.45
CA LYS A 74 -12.00 11.06 12.84
C LYS A 74 -12.09 12.06 11.67
N HIS A 75 -11.66 11.68 10.48
CA HIS A 75 -11.66 12.55 9.29
C HIS A 75 -12.82 12.29 8.33
N THR A 76 -13.51 11.16 8.46
CA THR A 76 -14.54 10.77 7.48
C THR A 76 -15.82 10.32 8.15
N ASN A 77 -15.82 9.35 9.06
CA ASN A 77 -17.00 8.90 9.80
C ASN A 77 -16.74 9.00 11.29
N TRP A 78 -17.02 10.14 11.89
CA TRP A 78 -16.83 10.35 13.31
C TRP A 78 -18.16 10.61 14.03
N PHE A 79 -18.27 10.25 15.30
CA PHE A 79 -19.52 10.37 16.06
C PHE A 79 -19.67 11.72 16.78
N VAL A 80 -18.61 12.54 16.83
CA VAL A 80 -18.65 13.91 17.37
C VAL A 80 -18.24 14.95 16.33
N PRO A 81 -18.66 16.22 16.49
CA PRO A 81 -18.25 17.31 15.60
C PRO A 81 -16.74 17.37 15.38
N THR A 82 -16.33 17.50 14.12
CA THR A 82 -14.95 17.70 13.72
C THR A 82 -14.78 19.09 13.13
N ARG A 83 -13.61 19.72 13.29
CA ARG A 83 -13.29 20.91 12.49
C ARG A 83 -12.68 20.41 11.17
N PRO A 84 -13.15 20.83 9.99
CA PRO A 84 -14.08 21.93 9.72
C PRO A 84 -15.59 21.58 9.69
N GLN A 85 -15.97 20.30 9.62
CA GLN A 85 -17.37 19.88 9.48
C GLN A 85 -18.08 19.70 10.83
N GLN A 86 -18.58 20.82 11.37
CA GLN A 86 -19.33 20.81 12.64
C GLN A 86 -20.77 20.28 12.51
N LYS A 87 -21.29 20.10 11.29
CA LYS A 87 -22.60 19.50 11.05
C LYS A 87 -22.41 18.05 10.62
N PRO A 88 -23.22 17.11 11.13
CA PRO A 88 -23.17 15.75 10.68
C PRO A 88 -23.73 15.65 9.26
N CYS A 89 -23.36 14.58 8.55
CA CYS A 89 -24.00 14.21 7.30
C CYS A 89 -25.50 14.02 7.52
N PHE A 90 -26.34 14.68 6.72
CA PHE A 90 -27.79 14.63 6.90
C PHE A 90 -28.41 13.25 6.59
N VAL A 91 -27.63 12.33 6.01
CA VAL A 91 -28.11 10.97 5.66
C VAL A 91 -27.69 9.96 6.72
N CYS A 92 -26.40 9.89 7.06
CA CYS A 92 -25.87 8.86 7.96
C CYS A 92 -25.56 9.35 9.38
N HIS A 93 -25.66 10.66 9.63
CA HIS A 93 -25.43 11.31 10.93
C HIS A 93 -24.01 11.23 11.50
N TYR A 94 -23.03 10.72 10.75
CA TYR A 94 -21.61 10.86 11.10
C TYR A 94 -21.05 12.22 10.67
N TYR A 95 -20.07 12.71 11.40
CA TYR A 95 -19.28 13.91 11.12
C TYR A 95 -18.04 13.60 10.26
N GLY A 96 -17.46 14.65 9.65
CA GLY A 96 -16.29 14.55 8.78
C GLY A 96 -16.61 14.48 7.29
N HIS A 97 -17.89 14.43 6.91
CA HIS A 97 -18.30 14.48 5.50
C HIS A 97 -19.68 15.11 5.33
N ILE A 98 -20.00 15.44 4.08
CA ILE A 98 -21.31 15.87 3.59
C ILE A 98 -21.92 14.76 2.73
N PHE A 99 -23.21 14.85 2.41
CA PHE A 99 -23.92 13.82 1.64
C PHE A 99 -23.24 13.46 0.32
N GLU A 100 -22.76 14.46 -0.41
CA GLU A 100 -22.11 14.32 -1.70
C GLU A 100 -20.89 13.38 -1.64
N ASN A 101 -20.30 13.23 -0.46
CA ASN A 101 -19.14 12.38 -0.20
C ASN A 101 -19.44 11.32 0.87
N CYS A 102 -20.70 10.92 1.07
CA CYS A 102 -21.07 10.00 2.14
C CYS A 102 -20.58 8.57 1.86
N PRO A 103 -19.62 8.05 2.64
CA PRO A 103 -19.03 6.74 2.36
C PRO A 103 -19.97 5.58 2.74
N ASN A 104 -21.04 5.84 3.50
CA ASN A 104 -21.98 4.83 3.99
C ASN A 104 -23.09 4.47 3.00
N ILE A 105 -23.25 5.20 1.90
CA ILE A 105 -24.25 4.90 0.86
C ILE A 105 -23.61 4.32 -0.40
N HIS A 106 -24.41 3.67 -1.23
CA HIS A 106 -23.96 3.22 -2.54
C HIS A 106 -23.72 4.42 -3.48
N SER A 107 -22.68 4.34 -4.31
CA SER A 107 -22.32 5.43 -5.23
C SER A 107 -23.39 5.74 -6.27
N ASN A 108 -24.24 4.76 -6.60
CA ASN A 108 -25.37 4.96 -7.50
C ASN A 108 -26.52 5.78 -6.90
N ALA A 109 -26.45 6.11 -5.60
CA ALA A 109 -27.44 6.91 -4.88
C ALA A 109 -27.19 8.41 -4.98
N TYR A 110 -25.97 8.81 -5.34
CA TYR A 110 -25.67 10.21 -5.65
C TYR A 110 -26.56 10.66 -6.83
N ASN A 111 -27.04 11.91 -6.78
CA ASN A 111 -27.97 12.52 -7.74
C ASN A 111 -29.42 12.00 -7.71
N ARG A 112 -29.79 11.20 -6.72
CA ARG A 112 -31.19 10.81 -6.51
C ARG A 112 -31.91 11.77 -5.59
N CYS A 113 -33.24 11.76 -5.65
CA CYS A 113 -34.04 12.46 -4.67
C CYS A 113 -33.75 11.91 -3.26
N ILE A 114 -33.27 12.74 -2.34
CA ILE A 114 -32.88 12.32 -0.98
C ILE A 114 -34.06 11.88 -0.09
N ARG A 115 -35.31 12.13 -0.51
CA ARG A 115 -36.50 11.70 0.23
C ARG A 115 -36.92 10.27 -0.09
N CYS A 116 -36.79 9.88 -1.35
CA CYS A 116 -37.34 8.62 -1.87
C CYS A 116 -36.30 7.72 -2.56
N TRP A 117 -35.11 8.25 -2.83
CA TRP A 117 -33.99 7.59 -3.49
C TRP A 117 -34.29 7.11 -4.91
N GLN A 118 -35.27 7.76 -5.57
CA GLN A 118 -35.59 7.55 -6.98
C GLN A 118 -34.96 8.62 -7.88
N HIS A 119 -34.95 8.31 -9.17
CA HIS A 119 -34.49 9.22 -10.23
C HIS A 119 -35.61 10.19 -10.66
N ASP A 120 -35.29 11.04 -11.62
CA ASP A 120 -36.23 11.87 -12.40
C ASP A 120 -36.88 13.07 -11.67
N HIS A 121 -36.58 13.27 -10.38
CA HIS A 121 -37.04 14.45 -9.66
C HIS A 121 -36.09 14.89 -8.56
N THR A 122 -36.20 16.16 -8.18
CA THR A 122 -35.45 16.77 -7.07
C THR A 122 -36.20 16.60 -5.75
N PHE A 123 -35.54 16.92 -4.62
CA PHE A 123 -36.18 16.97 -3.30
C PHE A 123 -37.50 17.76 -3.29
N GLN A 124 -37.53 18.91 -3.98
CA GLN A 124 -38.68 19.82 -4.03
C GLN A 124 -39.86 19.23 -4.81
N ASN A 125 -39.58 18.41 -5.83
CA ASN A 125 -40.59 17.82 -6.71
C ASN A 125 -40.98 16.39 -6.29
N CYS A 126 -40.54 15.95 -5.12
CA CYS A 126 -40.81 14.61 -4.64
C CYS A 126 -42.28 14.45 -4.22
N GLN A 127 -42.97 13.52 -4.87
CA GLN A 127 -44.39 13.25 -4.68
C GLN A 127 -44.69 12.38 -3.46
N LEU A 128 -43.67 11.84 -2.77
CA LEU A 128 -43.91 11.16 -1.51
C LEU A 128 -44.50 12.13 -0.48
N PRO A 129 -45.47 11.71 0.35
CA PRO A 129 -45.93 12.46 1.51
C PRO A 129 -44.76 12.88 2.41
N LYS A 130 -44.79 14.08 2.99
CA LYS A 130 -43.68 14.64 3.78
C LYS A 130 -43.35 13.79 5.01
N GLU A 131 -44.36 13.10 5.51
CA GLU A 131 -44.33 12.22 6.68
C GLU A 131 -43.73 10.85 6.35
N GLN A 132 -43.71 10.46 5.07
CA GLN A 132 -43.16 9.19 4.65
C GLN A 132 -41.64 9.24 4.62
N THR A 133 -41.01 8.35 5.40
CA THR A 133 -39.57 8.15 5.44
C THR A 133 -39.18 6.93 4.61
N VAL A 134 -38.17 7.08 3.76
CA VAL A 134 -37.59 5.97 3.00
C VAL A 134 -36.16 5.76 3.48
N ARG A 135 -35.82 4.52 3.82
CA ARG A 135 -34.48 4.15 4.26
C ARG A 135 -33.47 4.50 3.16
N PRO A 136 -32.40 5.25 3.47
CA PRO A 136 -31.33 5.50 2.52
C PRO A 136 -30.71 4.19 2.02
N PRO A 137 -30.19 4.18 0.77
CA PRO A 137 -29.47 3.04 0.19
C PRO A 137 -28.07 2.93 0.82
N PHE A 138 -28.05 2.63 2.12
CA PHE A 138 -26.83 2.36 2.86
C PHE A 138 -26.18 1.07 2.37
N LYS A 139 -24.86 1.00 2.50
CA LYS A 139 -24.09 -0.23 2.35
C LYS A 139 -24.51 -1.26 3.41
N ASN A 140 -24.18 -2.52 3.15
CA ASN A 140 -24.51 -3.63 4.03
C ASN A 140 -23.99 -3.39 5.46
N ASN A 141 -24.75 -3.87 6.44
CA ASN A 141 -24.43 -3.78 7.87
C ASN A 141 -24.16 -2.35 8.37
N PHE A 142 -24.73 -1.33 7.71
CA PHE A 142 -24.66 0.03 8.20
C PHE A 142 -25.24 0.16 9.61
N LEU A 143 -24.54 0.91 10.46
CA LEU A 143 -24.93 1.27 11.81
C LEU A 143 -24.99 2.79 11.93
N TYR A 144 -26.06 3.29 12.54
CA TYR A 144 -26.11 4.68 12.98
C TYR A 144 -25.15 4.92 14.15
N PRO A 145 -24.73 6.18 14.39
CA PRO A 145 -23.81 6.50 15.48
C PRO A 145 -24.22 5.95 16.85
N ASN A 146 -25.51 6.03 17.20
CA ASN A 146 -26.04 5.47 18.45
C ASN A 146 -25.98 3.95 18.50
N GLU A 147 -26.27 3.26 17.40
CA GLU A 147 -26.19 1.80 17.32
C GLU A 147 -24.75 1.32 17.46
N LEU A 148 -23.81 2.05 16.87
CA LEU A 148 -22.39 1.74 16.97
C LEU A 148 -21.86 1.92 18.40
N LEU A 149 -22.27 3.00 19.08
CA LEU A 149 -21.88 3.25 20.48
C LEU A 149 -22.32 2.10 21.38
N HIS A 150 -23.58 1.66 21.30
CA HIS A 150 -24.10 0.54 22.10
C HIS A 150 -23.42 -0.81 21.81
N ARG A 151 -22.81 -0.98 20.63
CA ARG A 151 -22.08 -2.22 20.31
C ARG A 151 -20.62 -2.20 20.75
N THR A 152 -20.06 -1.00 20.97
CA THR A 152 -18.62 -0.82 21.20
C THR A 152 -18.30 -0.57 22.67
N PHE A 153 -19.21 0.07 23.40
CA PHE A 153 -19.08 0.47 24.80
C PHE A 153 -20.26 -0.05 25.61
#